data_AF-A0A409XGQ2-F1
#
_entry.id   AF-A0A409XGQ2-F1
#
_cell.length_a   1.000
_cell.length_b   1.000
_cell.length_c   1.000
_cell.angle_alpha   90.00
_cell.angle_beta   90.00
_cell.angle_gamma   90.00
#
_symmetry.space_group_name_H-M   'P 1'
#
loop_
_entity.id
_entity.type
_entity.pdbx_description
1 polymer ?
#
loop_
_entity_poly.entity_id
_entity_poly.type
_entity_poly.pdbx_seq_one_letter_code
_entity_poly.pdbx_strand_id
1 'polypeptide(L)'
;MDDYQHARALHHSLPAFSPIVPTALLPFASALFLLPTFALAFYFSTLPKDKFALREPLVAVAASILGGFGVVALFCSAGVYV
;
A
#
# COMPACT_ATOMS: atom_id res chain seq x y z
N MET A 1 32.33 -8.52 -25.66
CA MET A 1 32.04 -9.64 -24.74
C MET A 1 32.52 -9.35 -23.32
N ASP A 2 33.55 -8.52 -23.16
CA ASP A 2 34.09 -8.12 -21.85
C ASP A 2 33.09 -7.39 -20.96
N ASP A 3 32.24 -6.55 -21.55
CA ASP A 3 31.22 -5.77 -20.82
C ASP A 3 30.18 -6.68 -20.12
N TYR A 4 29.79 -7.79 -20.78
CA TYR A 4 28.91 -8.80 -20.18
C TYR A 4 29.60 -9.57 -19.04
N GLN A 5 30.87 -9.94 -19.21
CA GLN A 5 31.62 -10.64 -18.17
C GLN A 5 31.81 -9.75 -16.93
N HIS A 6 32.02 -8.46 -17.14
CA HIS A 6 32.10 -7.46 -16.07
C HIS A 6 30.77 -7.32 -15.31
N ALA A 7 29.65 -7.16 -16.03
CA ALA A 7 28.32 -7.07 -15.43
C ALA A 7 27.95 -8.35 -14.65
N ARG A 8 28.32 -9.53 -15.18
CA ARG A 8 28.10 -10.83 -14.51
C ARG A 8 28.91 -10.96 -13.22
N ALA A 9 30.19 -10.60 -13.25
CA ALA A 9 31.05 -10.64 -12.07
C ALA A 9 30.51 -9.69 -10.97
N LEU A 10 30.07 -8.49 -11.37
CA LEU A 10 29.44 -7.53 -10.47
C LEU A 10 28.15 -8.10 -9.86
N HIS A 11 27.23 -8.62 -10.69
CA HIS A 11 25.97 -9.22 -10.21
C HIS A 11 26.20 -10.34 -9.17
N HIS A 12 27.20 -11.21 -9.36
CA HIS A 12 27.53 -12.26 -8.40
C HIS A 12 28.11 -11.74 -7.08
N SER A 13 28.71 -10.54 -7.09
CA SER A 13 29.29 -9.93 -5.87
C SER A 13 28.26 -9.20 -5.01
N LEU A 14 27.07 -8.89 -5.55
CA LEU A 14 26.03 -8.18 -4.82
C LEU A 14 25.20 -9.14 -3.94
N PRO A 15 24.68 -8.64 -2.80
CA PRO A 15 23.78 -9.41 -1.96
C PRO A 15 22.46 -9.70 -2.68
N ALA A 16 21.80 -10.79 -2.27
CA ALA A 16 20.47 -11.11 -2.75
C ALA A 16 19.48 -9.99 -2.37
N PHE A 17 18.51 -9.75 -3.26
CA PHE A 17 17.43 -8.80 -2.99
C PHE A 17 16.65 -9.21 -1.75
N SER A 18 16.53 -8.27 -0.81
CA SER A 18 15.68 -8.41 0.37
C SER A 18 14.55 -7.40 0.29
N PRO A 19 13.28 -7.83 0.26
CA PRO A 19 12.16 -6.91 0.16
C PRO A 19 12.04 -6.07 1.43
N ILE A 20 11.75 -4.77 1.25
CA ILE A 20 11.54 -3.83 2.35
C ILE A 20 10.35 -4.25 3.22
N VAL A 21 9.32 -4.83 2.59
CA VAL A 21 8.14 -5.38 3.26
C VAL A 21 8.09 -6.90 3.07
N PRO A 22 8.24 -7.69 4.14
CA PRO A 22 8.09 -9.15 4.08
C PRO A 22 6.70 -9.56 3.57
N THR A 23 6.65 -10.53 2.65
CA THR A 23 5.40 -11.00 2.04
C THR A 23 4.42 -11.58 3.07
N ALA A 24 4.93 -12.20 4.14
CA ALA A 24 4.13 -12.74 5.23
C ALA A 24 3.33 -11.67 6.00
N LEU A 25 3.75 -10.40 5.94
CA LEU A 25 3.08 -9.29 6.63
C LEU A 25 2.00 -8.61 5.78
N LEU A 26 2.00 -8.83 4.45
CA LEU A 26 1.06 -8.22 3.52
C LEU A 26 -0.43 -8.46 3.85
N PRO A 27 -0.89 -9.67 4.22
CA PRO A 27 -2.30 -9.89 4.57
C PRO A 27 -2.72 -9.13 5.83
N PHE A 28 -1.82 -8.98 6.80
CA PHE A 28 -2.10 -8.22 8.02
C PHE A 28 -2.09 -6.71 7.75
N ALA A 29 -1.16 -6.24 6.91
CA ALA A 29 -1.10 -4.85 6.49
C ALA A 29 -2.34 -4.44 5.68
N SER A 30 -2.82 -5.30 4.78
CA SER A 30 -4.03 -5.04 4.00
C SER A 30 -5.26 -4.93 4.91
N ALA A 31 -5.42 -5.84 5.87
CA ALA A 31 -6.50 -5.76 6.86
C ALA A 31 -6.41 -4.47 7.70
N LEU A 32 -5.22 -4.12 8.16
CA LEU A 32 -4.97 -2.92 8.98
C LEU A 32 -5.35 -1.63 8.24
N PHE A 33 -5.14 -1.55 6.93
CA PHE A 33 -5.47 -0.35 6.15
C PHE A 33 -6.90 -0.36 5.59
N LEU A 34 -7.43 -1.52 5.18
CA LEU A 34 -8.76 -1.60 4.58
C LEU A 34 -9.89 -1.51 5.59
N LEU A 35 -9.77 -2.13 6.77
CA LEU A 35 -10.81 -2.04 7.81
C LEU A 35 -11.15 -0.59 8.21
N PRO A 36 -10.17 0.28 8.56
CA PRO A 36 -10.47 1.68 8.84
C PRO A 36 -10.92 2.44 7.61
N THR A 37 -10.48 2.08 6.40
CA THR A 37 -11.00 2.69 5.16
C THR A 37 -12.51 2.47 5.02
N PHE A 38 -12.99 1.24 5.25
CA PHE A 38 -14.42 0.95 5.25
C PHE A 38 -15.15 1.75 6.33
N ALA A 39 -14.62 1.77 7.56
CA ALA A 39 -15.22 2.54 8.65
C ALA A 39 -15.28 4.05 8.35
N LEU A 40 -14.23 4.62 7.77
CA LEU A 40 -14.19 6.03 7.36
C LEU A 40 -15.15 6.31 6.21
N ALA A 41 -15.31 5.38 5.26
CA ALA A 41 -16.29 5.52 4.17
C ALA A 41 -17.74 5.52 4.71
N PHE A 42 -18.05 4.67 5.68
CA PHE A 42 -19.33 4.70 6.40
C PHE A 42 -19.52 5.98 7.23
N TYR A 43 -18.46 6.45 7.88
CA TYR A 43 -18.50 7.71 8.63
C TYR A 43 -18.75 8.91 7.70
N PHE A 44 -18.06 8.95 6.57
CA PHE A 44 -18.22 10.00 5.56
C PHE A 44 -19.65 10.03 5.00
N SER A 45 -20.27 8.87 4.76
CA SER A 45 -21.65 8.81 4.24
C SER A 45 -22.72 9.23 5.23
N THR A 46 -22.43 9.16 6.53
CA THR A 46 -23.34 9.57 7.62
C THR A 46 -23.10 10.99 8.11
N LEU A 47 -22.11 11.69 7.56
CA LEU A 47 -21.72 13.02 8.00
C LEU A 47 -22.79 14.07 7.63
N PRO A 48 -23.31 14.87 8.59
CA PRO A 48 -24.24 15.94 8.30
C PRO A 48 -23.57 17.00 7.42
N LYS A 49 -24.24 17.41 6.35
CA LYS A 49 -23.74 18.49 5.48
C LYS A 49 -23.78 19.82 6.23
N ASP A 50 -22.65 20.21 6.79
CA ASP A 50 -22.50 21.45 7.54
C ASP A 50 -21.86 22.55 6.67
N LYS A 51 -22.19 23.82 6.92
CA LYS A 51 -21.77 24.95 6.05
C LYS A 51 -20.26 25.20 6.03
N PHE A 52 -19.52 24.66 7.02
CA PHE A 52 -18.05 24.71 7.12
C PHE A 52 -17.49 23.29 7.22
N ALA A 53 -17.66 22.50 6.16
CA ALA A 53 -17.31 21.08 6.13
C ALA A 53 -15.80 20.82 5.94
N LEU A 54 -14.92 21.33 6.82
CA LEU A 54 -13.49 20.94 6.81
C LEU A 54 -13.28 19.45 7.10
N ARG A 55 -14.26 18.79 7.73
CA ARG A 55 -14.18 17.37 8.09
C ARG A 55 -14.34 16.45 6.88
N GLU A 56 -15.15 16.84 5.90
CA GLU A 56 -15.37 16.05 4.68
C GLU A 56 -14.06 15.80 3.90
N PRO A 57 -13.27 16.82 3.50
CA PRO A 57 -12.04 16.59 2.76
C PRO A 57 -10.98 15.87 3.60
N LEU A 58 -10.91 16.12 4.91
CA LEU A 58 -9.95 15.44 5.78
C LEU A 58 -10.25 13.93 5.88
N VAL A 59 -11.51 13.55 6.08
CA VAL A 59 -11.93 12.15 6.12
C VAL A 59 -11.72 11.50 4.75
N ALA A 60 -12.05 12.20 3.66
CA ALA A 60 -11.86 11.69 2.30
C ALA A 60 -10.38 11.45 1.98
N VAL A 61 -9.49 12.38 2.34
CA VAL A 61 -8.03 12.21 2.14
C VAL A 61 -7.49 11.07 2.97
N ALA A 62 -7.87 10.98 4.25
CA ALA A 62 -7.45 9.88 5.12
C ALA A 62 -7.92 8.52 4.58
N ALA A 63 -9.19 8.42 4.16
CA ALA A 63 -9.74 7.21 3.56
C ALA A 63 -9.07 6.87 2.23
N SER A 64 -8.72 7.85 1.41
CA SER A 64 -8.03 7.64 0.13
C SER A 64 -6.63 7.08 0.31
N ILE A 65 -5.85 7.63 1.25
CA ILE A 65 -4.49 7.15 1.56
C ILE A 65 -4.56 5.71 2.09
N LEU A 66 -5.39 5.48 3.11
CA LEU A 66 -5.55 4.14 3.70
C LEU A 66 -6.07 3.13 2.67
N GLY A 67 -7.04 3.52 1.85
CA GLY A 67 -7.59 2.68 0.80
C GLY A 67 -6.55 2.31 -0.25
N GLY A 68 -5.76 3.28 -0.71
CA GLY A 68 -4.70 3.05 -1.69
C GLY A 68 -3.66 2.03 -1.19
N PHE A 69 -3.09 2.27 0.00
CA PHE A 69 -2.12 1.34 0.59
C PHE A 69 -2.73 -0.04 0.88
N GLY A 70 -3.98 -0.07 1.35
CA GLY A 70 -4.70 -1.31 1.63
C GLY A 70 -4.96 -2.15 0.39
N VAL A 71 -5.36 -1.54 -0.73
CA VAL A 71 -5.60 -2.24 -2.00
C VAL A 71 -4.30 -2.81 -2.57
N VAL A 72 -3.21 -2.03 -2.60
CA VAL A 72 -1.90 -2.53 -3.06
C VAL A 72 -1.45 -3.72 -2.21
N ALA A 73 -1.53 -3.60 -0.88
CA ALA A 73 -1.18 -4.69 0.03
C ALA A 73 -2.06 -5.94 -0.17
N LEU A 74 -3.36 -5.77 -0.40
CA LEU A 74 -4.29 -6.86 -0.67
C LEU A 74 -3.94 -7.60 -1.97
N PHE A 75 -3.68 -6.87 -3.04
CA PHE A 75 -3.37 -7.45 -4.35
C PHE A 75 -2.01 -8.17 -4.34
N CYS A 76 -1.01 -7.59 -3.66
CA CYS A 76 0.28 -8.25 -3.44
C CYS A 76 0.12 -9.49 -2.54
N SER A 77 -0.78 -9.48 -1.56
CA SER A 77 -1.09 -10.66 -0.74
C SER A 77 -1.84 -11.75 -1.52
N ALA A 78 -2.65 -11.38 -2.52
CA ALA A 78 -3.38 -12.32 -3.37
C ALA A 78 -2.50 -12.96 -4.46
N GLY A 79 -1.23 -12.55 -4.55
CA GLY A 79 -0.28 -13.07 -5.54
C GLY A 79 -0.42 -12.47 -6.94
N VAL A 80 -1.10 -11.32 -7.08
CA VAL A 80 -1.19 -10.60 -8.36
C VAL A 80 0.12 -9.87 -8.68
N TYR A 81 0.97 -9.61 -7.68
CA TYR A 81 2.29 -8.97 -7.74
C TYR A 81 2.38 -7.84 -8.79
N VAL A 82 2.09 -6.61 -8.36
CA VAL A 82 2.30 -5.39 -9.16
C VAL A 82 3.76 -4.98 -9.13
#